data_AF-A0A7C5CQ75-F1
#
_entry.id   AF-A0A7C5CQ75-F1
#
_cell.length_a   1.000
_cell.length_b   1.000
_cell.length_c   1.000
_cell.angle_alpha   90.00
_cell.angle_beta   90.00
_cell.angle_gamma   90.00
#
_symmetry.space_group_name_H-M   'P 1'
#
loop_
_entity.id
_entity.type
_entity.pdbx_description
1 polymer ?
#
loop_
_entity_poly.entity_id
_entity_poly.type
_entity_poly.pdbx_seq_one_letter_code
_entity_poly.pdbx_strand_id
1 'polypeptide(L)'
;MESKAKMVEFFAIVVLFLMIVWAAIEVVANRQEARSLYAHLRDVEQERDRLKIQWQRLRTEQSALLNHGHIERQARDSLNMKMPDRQDVKVIKE
;
A
#
# COMPACT_ATOMS: atom_id res chain seq x y z
N MET A 1 -15.55 13.64 -65.43
CA MET A 1 -14.43 13.15 -64.59
C MET A 1 -14.58 13.61 -63.14
N GLU A 2 -15.01 14.86 -62.89
CA GLU A 2 -15.18 15.45 -61.56
C GLU A 2 -16.18 14.73 -60.62
N SER A 3 -17.27 14.15 -61.15
CA SER A 3 -18.26 13.45 -60.33
C SER A 3 -17.71 12.17 -59.66
N LYS A 4 -16.79 11.45 -60.32
CA LYS A 4 -16.15 10.27 -59.72
C LYS A 4 -15.18 10.65 -58.60
N ALA A 5 -14.47 11.78 -58.74
CA ALA A 5 -13.56 12.28 -57.71
C ALA A 5 -14.32 12.69 -56.43
N LYS A 6 -15.43 13.43 -56.58
CA LYS A 6 -16.28 13.80 -55.44
C LYS A 6 -16.90 12.59 -54.73
N MET A 7 -17.26 11.54 -55.48
CA MET A 7 -17.78 10.30 -54.91
C MET A 7 -16.72 9.57 -54.07
N VAL A 8 -15.47 9.54 -54.55
CA VAL A 8 -14.34 8.93 -53.84
C VAL A 8 -13.99 9.72 -52.57
N GLU A 9 -13.95 11.05 -52.65
CA GLU A 9 -13.72 11.92 -51.48
C GLU A 9 -14.80 11.72 -50.40
N PHE A 10 -16.08 11.70 -50.81
CA PHE A 10 -17.18 11.45 -49.89
C PHE A 10 -17.06 10.09 -49.21
N PHE A 11 -16.75 9.04 -49.98
CA PHE A 11 -16.55 7.70 -49.44
C PHE A 11 -15.38 7.64 -48.45
N ALA A 12 -14.27 8.31 -48.75
CA ALA A 12 -13.13 8.40 -47.85
C ALA A 12 -13.48 9.09 -46.52
N ILE A 13 -14.26 10.17 -46.57
CA ILE A 13 -14.73 10.88 -45.35
C ILE A 13 -15.63 9.99 -44.51
N VAL A 14 -16.56 9.25 -45.12
CA VAL A 14 -17.46 8.33 -44.41
C VAL A 14 -16.67 7.21 -43.74
N VAL A 15 -15.70 6.62 -44.44
CA VAL A 15 -14.84 5.57 -43.90
C VAL A 15 -14.00 6.09 -42.74
N LEU A 16 -13.42 7.29 -42.86
CA LEU A 16 -12.65 7.91 -41.78
C LEU A 16 -13.52 8.18 -40.55
N PHE A 17 -14.74 8.68 -40.74
CA PHE A 17 -15.69 8.92 -39.66
C PHE A 17 -16.02 7.63 -38.91
N LEU A 18 -16.31 6.55 -39.64
CA LEU A 18 -16.60 5.24 -39.06
C LEU A 18 -15.40 4.69 -38.26
N MET A 19 -14.17 4.85 -38.75
CA MET A 19 -12.96 4.46 -38.02
C MET A 19 -12.81 5.22 -36.69
N ILE A 20 -13.08 6.53 -36.68
CA ILE A 20 -13.00 7.35 -35.47
C ILE A 20 -14.06 6.92 -34.45
N VAL A 21 -15.30 6.68 -34.90
CA VAL A 21 -16.38 6.19 -34.01
C VAL A 21 -16.03 4.83 -33.42
N TRP A 22 -15.49 3.92 -34.24
CA TRP A 22 -15.04 2.61 -33.78
C TRP A 22 -13.97 2.73 -32.69
N ALA A 23 -12.92 3.53 -32.95
CA ALA A 23 -11.85 3.76 -31.97
C ALA A 23 -12.38 4.37 -30.67
N ALA A 24 -13.35 5.29 -30.74
CA ALA A 24 -13.95 5.88 -29.55
C ALA A 24 -14.72 4.85 -28.71
N ILE A 25 -15.48 3.96 -29.36
CA ILE A 25 -16.21 2.87 -28.69
C ILE A 25 -15.23 1.88 -28.04
N GLU A 26 -14.18 1.51 -28.76
CA GLU A 26 -13.15 0.56 -28.29
C GLU A 26 -12.39 1.09 -27.06
N VAL A 27 -12.03 2.38 -27.07
CA VAL A 27 -11.41 3.06 -25.91
C VAL A 27 -12.36 3.08 -24.71
N VAL A 28 -13.65 3.36 -24.92
CA VAL A 28 -14.66 3.37 -23.84
C VAL A 28 -14.88 1.97 -23.27
N ALA A 29 -14.92 0.94 -24.12
CA ALA A 29 -15.04 -0.46 -23.71
C ALA A 29 -13.84 -0.88 -22.84
N ASN A 30 -12.62 -0.57 -23.29
CA ASN A 30 -11.39 -0.85 -22.52
C ASN A 30 -11.36 -0.10 -21.18
N ARG A 31 -11.99 1.09 -21.12
CA ARG A 31 -12.08 1.89 -19.88
C ARG A 31 -13.04 1.32 -18.85
N GLN A 32 -14.02 0.51 -19.27
CA GLN A 32 -14.99 -0.10 -18.37
C GLN A 32 -14.40 -1.34 -17.67
N GLU A 33 -13.56 -2.11 -18.34
CA GLU A 33 -12.94 -3.33 -17.81
C GLU A 33 -11.95 -3.02 -16.67
N ALA A 34 -11.27 -1.88 -16.76
CA ALA A 34 -10.42 -1.37 -15.69
C ALA A 34 -11.16 -1.30 -14.34
N ARG A 35 -12.43 -0.87 -14.32
CA ARG A 35 -13.17 -0.69 -13.06
C ARG A 35 -13.40 -1.99 -12.29
N SER A 36 -13.61 -3.10 -12.99
CA SER A 36 -13.83 -4.42 -12.37
C SER A 36 -12.53 -4.97 -11.78
N LEU A 37 -11.43 -4.92 -12.55
CA LEU A 37 -10.13 -5.42 -12.10
C LEU A 37 -9.58 -4.58 -10.93
N TYR A 38 -9.81 -3.26 -10.95
CA TYR A 38 -9.45 -2.38 -9.84
C TYR A 38 -10.27 -2.64 -8.56
N ALA A 39 -11.53 -3.05 -8.66
CA ALA A 39 -12.34 -3.35 -7.47
C ALA A 39 -11.81 -4.59 -6.73
N HIS A 40 -11.48 -5.66 -7.45
CA HIS A 40 -10.95 -6.86 -6.81
C HIS A 40 -9.57 -6.65 -6.19
N LEU A 41 -8.71 -5.87 -6.86
CA LEU A 41 -7.42 -5.47 -6.31
C LEU A 41 -7.60 -4.66 -5.01
N ARG A 42 -8.53 -3.70 -5.00
CA ARG A 42 -8.84 -2.86 -3.83
C ARG A 42 -9.30 -3.68 -2.63
N ASP A 43 -10.14 -4.69 -2.83
CA ASP A 43 -10.66 -5.52 -1.73
C ASP A 43 -9.53 -6.28 -1.01
N VAL A 44 -8.64 -6.92 -1.78
CA VAL A 44 -7.51 -7.69 -1.20
C VAL A 44 -6.49 -6.75 -0.53
N GLU A 45 -6.23 -5.58 -1.11
CA GLU A 45 -5.36 -4.56 -0.50
C GLU A 45 -5.92 -4.06 0.83
N GLN A 46 -7.24 -3.87 0.92
CA GLN A 46 -7.89 -3.37 2.12
C GLN A 46 -7.77 -4.37 3.28
N GLU A 47 -7.92 -5.66 3.02
CA GLU A 47 -7.74 -6.70 4.04
C GLU A 47 -6.28 -6.82 4.48
N ARG A 48 -5.33 -6.75 3.54
CA ARG A 48 -3.89 -6.70 3.86
C ARG A 48 -3.57 -5.52 4.78
N ASP A 49 -4.09 -4.34 4.46
CA ASP A 49 -3.81 -3.12 5.22
C ASP A 49 -4.43 -3.19 6.62
N ARG A 50 -5.63 -3.77 6.75
CA ARG A 50 -6.27 -4.05 8.05
C ARG A 50 -5.40 -4.95 8.93
N LEU A 51 -4.93 -6.07 8.37
CA LEU A 51 -4.05 -7.01 9.10
C LEU A 51 -2.73 -6.35 9.51
N LYS A 52 -2.17 -5.50 8.64
CA LYS A 52 -0.92 -4.76 8.94
C LYS A 52 -1.09 -3.81 10.12
N ILE A 53 -2.20 -3.09 10.20
CA ILE A 53 -2.51 -2.21 11.34
C ILE A 53 -2.64 -3.02 12.63
N GLN A 54 -3.36 -4.13 12.59
CA GLN A 54 -3.51 -5.01 13.75
C GLN A 54 -2.17 -5.55 14.24
N TRP A 55 -1.31 -6.00 13.32
CA TRP A 55 0.02 -6.48 13.64
C TRP A 55 0.91 -5.39 14.25
N GLN A 56 0.86 -4.18 13.69
CA GLN A 56 1.61 -3.03 14.23
C GLN A 56 1.14 -2.67 15.65
N ARG A 57 -0.17 -2.71 15.92
CA ARG A 57 -0.72 -2.52 17.27
C ARG A 57 -0.21 -3.60 18.21
N LEU A 58 -0.33 -4.88 17.83
CA LEU A 58 0.09 -6.00 18.67
C LEU A 58 1.60 -5.93 19.01
N ARG A 59 2.43 -5.58 18.03
CA ARG A 59 3.88 -5.42 18.27
C ARG A 59 4.18 -4.28 19.23
N THR A 60 3.44 -3.17 19.13
CA THR A 60 3.57 -2.04 20.07
C THR A 60 3.14 -2.43 21.48
N GLU A 61 2.06 -3.21 21.60
CA GLU A 61 1.60 -3.76 22.89
C GLU A 61 2.64 -4.70 23.49
N GLN A 62 3.25 -5.58 22.69
CA GLN A 62 4.33 -6.47 23.13
C GLN A 62 5.60 -5.71 23.51
N SER A 63 6.00 -4.70 22.74
CA SER A 63 7.18 -3.91 23.08
C SER A 63 6.98 -3.13 24.38
N ALA A 64 5.76 -2.64 24.66
CA ALA A 64 5.43 -2.01 25.93
C ALA A 64 5.53 -2.99 27.12
N LEU A 65 5.11 -4.25 26.94
CA LEU A 65 5.20 -5.28 27.98
C LEU A 65 6.64 -5.76 28.23
N LEU A 66 7.46 -5.78 27.17
CA LEU A 66 8.86 -6.22 27.24
C LEU A 66 9.82 -5.11 27.70
N ASN A 67 9.41 -3.83 27.68
CA ASN A 67 10.40 -2.75 27.75
C ASN A 67 11.16 -2.71 29.08
N HIS A 68 10.53 -2.68 30.27
CA HIS A 68 11.35 -2.50 31.49
C HIS A 68 10.79 -3.14 32.78
N GLY A 69 9.48 -3.37 32.87
CA GLY A 69 8.88 -3.68 34.18
C GLY A 69 9.11 -5.10 34.71
N HIS A 70 9.38 -6.09 33.86
CA HIS A 70 9.46 -7.49 34.29
C HIS A 70 10.88 -7.94 34.66
N ILE A 71 11.86 -7.60 33.82
CA ILE A 71 13.27 -7.94 34.08
C ILE A 71 13.77 -7.18 35.32
N GLU A 72 13.40 -5.91 35.47
CA GLU A 72 13.83 -5.10 36.61
C GLU A 72 13.23 -5.59 37.93
N ARG A 73 11.94 -5.97 37.94
CA ARG A 73 11.31 -6.57 39.14
C ARG A 73 11.90 -7.93 39.46
N GLN A 74 12.07 -8.81 38.47
CA GLN A 74 12.64 -10.13 38.71
C GLN A 74 14.11 -10.05 39.17
N ALA A 75 14.90 -9.12 38.64
CA ALA A 75 16.27 -8.88 39.11
C ALA A 75 16.29 -8.30 40.55
N ARG A 76 15.37 -7.39 40.88
CA ARG A 76 15.26 -6.83 42.23
C ARG A 76 14.80 -7.88 43.25
N ASP A 77 13.81 -8.70 42.89
CA ASP A 77 13.16 -9.63 43.81
C ASP A 77 13.90 -10.98 43.91
N SER A 78 14.39 -11.52 42.79
CA SER A 78 15.09 -12.83 42.76
C SER A 78 16.59 -12.72 43.00
N LEU A 79 17.23 -11.61 42.59
CA LEU A 79 18.68 -11.41 42.72
C LEU A 79 19.03 -10.35 43.78
N ASN A 80 18.03 -9.78 44.47
CA ASN A 80 18.20 -8.74 45.49
C ASN A 80 19.03 -7.53 44.98
N MET A 81 18.97 -7.26 43.66
CA MET A 81 19.75 -6.18 43.05
C MET A 81 19.24 -4.83 43.52
N LYS A 82 20.11 -4.07 44.19
CA LYS A 82 19.86 -2.69 44.63
C LYS A 82 20.59 -1.74 43.69
N MET A 83 20.01 -0.58 43.45
CA MET A 83 20.68 0.46 42.67
C MET A 83 21.87 0.97 43.50
N PRO A 84 23.12 0.83 43.01
CA PRO A 84 24.29 1.22 43.78
C PRO A 84 24.30 2.73 44.03
N ASP A 85 24.69 3.14 45.23
CA ASP A 85 24.85 4.56 45.56
C ASP A 85 26.06 5.12 44.77
N ARG A 86 26.12 6.45 44.56
CA ARG A 86 27.20 7.12 43.80
C ARG A 86 28.60 6.80 44.34
N GLN A 87 28.67 6.32 45.57
CA GLN A 87 29.87 5.98 46.33
C GLN A 87 30.45 4.60 45.93
N ASP A 88 29.62 3.72 45.36
CA ASP A 88 29.99 2.33 44.99
C ASP A 88 30.40 2.18 43.52
N VAL A 89 30.33 3.26 42.73
CA VAL A 89 30.66 3.24 41.30
C VAL A 89 32.16 3.49 41.11
N LYS A 90 32.95 2.42 40.97
CA LYS A 90 34.34 2.51 40.49
C LYS A 90 34.36 2.48 38.96
N VAL A 91 34.63 3.65 38.37
CA VAL A 91 34.92 3.76 36.93
C VAL A 91 36.35 3.30 36.70
N ILE A 92 36.51 2.15 36.06
CA ILE A 92 37.81 1.72 35.55
C ILE A 92 38.01 2.44 34.22
N LYS A 93 38.99 3.34 34.17
CA LYS A 93 39.51 3.89 32.92
C LYS A 93 40.63 2.95 32.44
N GLU A 94 40.52 2.52 31.19
CA GLU A 94 41.67 2.01 30.44
C GLU A 94 42.70 3.12 30.17
#